data_AF-A0A942SEG5-F1
#
_entry.id   AF-A0A942SEG5-F1
#
_cell.length_a   1.000
_cell.length_b   1.000
_cell.length_c   1.000
_cell.angle_alpha   90.00
_cell.angle_beta   90.00
_cell.angle_gamma   90.00
#
_symmetry.space_group_name_H-M   'P 1'
#
loop_
_entity.id
_entity.type
_entity.pdbx_description
1 polymer ?
#
loop_
_entity_poly.entity_id
_entity_poly.type
_entity_poly.pdbx_seq_one_letter_code
_entity_poly.pdbx_strand_id
1 'polypeptide(L)'
;SASRWFDTEALTADGETLYVGIERENQLLRYSRFGEIGIPIPVPAEISDLPNNQGIEALAFVPRNMPLGGSLIAIAERALEPNGNIRAFILSGGKWSNFTIKRIGEFDVSDAAISPSGHLVLVERYFRFYSGVHLRIRAIPLAGIKPDTLADGEILLEADNGFEIDNMEALAITTNAAGRIVLTLLSDNNFNFLQRTILLRFYWPQ
;
A
#
# COMPACT_ATOMS: atom_id res chain seq x y z
N SER A 1 -26.11 14.65 -5.18
CA SER A 1 -25.96 15.10 -3.78
C SER A 1 -24.49 15.20 -3.47
N ALA A 2 -24.09 16.20 -2.71
CA ALA A 2 -22.70 16.60 -2.46
C ALA A 2 -21.81 15.40 -2.07
N SER A 3 -20.68 15.22 -2.75
CA SER A 3 -19.61 14.36 -2.25
C SER A 3 -19.18 14.94 -0.91
N ARG A 4 -19.41 14.22 0.18
CA ARG A 4 -18.65 14.45 1.41
C ARG A 4 -17.18 14.33 1.00
N TRP A 5 -16.39 15.36 1.28
CA TRP A 5 -14.94 15.30 1.13
C TRP A 5 -14.45 14.28 2.14
N PHE A 6 -14.22 13.05 1.67
CA PHE A 6 -13.54 12.01 2.43
C PHE A 6 -12.12 11.96 1.89
N ASP A 7 -11.15 11.82 2.79
CA ASP A 7 -9.76 11.67 2.41
C ASP A 7 -9.56 10.30 1.72
N THR A 8 -8.62 10.26 0.78
CA THR A 8 -8.29 9.06 0.01
C THR A 8 -6.94 8.57 0.49
N GLU A 9 -6.92 7.36 1.05
CA GLU A 9 -5.70 6.83 1.67
C GLU A 9 -4.91 5.91 0.73
N ALA A 10 -5.54 5.39 -0.33
CA ALA A 10 -4.89 4.44 -1.23
C ALA A 10 -5.37 4.59 -2.68
N LEU A 11 -4.46 4.37 -3.63
CA LEU A 11 -4.76 4.41 -5.07
C LEU A 11 -3.94 3.36 -5.83
N THR A 12 -4.60 2.62 -6.73
CA THR A 12 -3.90 1.79 -7.73
C THR A 12 -4.67 1.74 -9.05
N ALA A 13 -4.04 1.24 -10.12
CA ALA A 13 -4.62 1.25 -11.46
C ALA A 13 -4.49 -0.09 -12.20
N ASP A 14 -5.51 -0.42 -12.98
CA ASP A 14 -5.50 -1.45 -14.02
C ASP A 14 -5.82 -0.80 -15.38
N GLY A 15 -4.78 -0.39 -16.11
CA GLY A 15 -4.95 0.42 -17.31
C GLY A 15 -5.63 1.76 -16.96
N GLU A 16 -6.81 2.02 -17.54
CA GLU A 16 -7.60 3.22 -17.21
C GLU A 16 -8.40 3.08 -15.92
N THR A 17 -8.69 1.86 -15.48
CA THR A 17 -9.50 1.62 -14.28
C THR A 17 -8.70 2.00 -13.04
N LEU A 18 -9.29 2.82 -12.16
CA LEU A 18 -8.68 3.23 -10.91
C LEU A 18 -9.42 2.59 -9.73
N TYR A 19 -8.67 2.18 -8.73
CA TYR A 19 -9.16 1.67 -7.46
C TYR A 19 -8.71 2.61 -6.36
N VAL A 20 -9.65 3.09 -5.55
CA VAL A 20 -9.40 4.11 -4.52
C VAL A 20 -9.91 3.61 -3.17
N GLY A 21 -9.09 3.72 -2.13
CA GLY A 21 -9.49 3.54 -0.74
C GLY A 21 -9.96 4.85 -0.14
N ILE A 22 -11.10 4.83 0.55
CA ILE A 22 -11.70 6.01 1.19
C ILE A 22 -11.58 5.89 2.70
N GLU A 23 -11.02 6.92 3.33
CA GLU A 23 -10.87 7.01 4.79
C GLU A 23 -12.25 6.96 5.48
N ARG A 24 -12.27 6.51 6.74
CA ARG A 24 -13.41 6.49 7.69
C ARG A 24 -14.55 5.54 7.39
N GLU A 25 -14.89 5.33 6.12
CA GLU A 25 -15.98 4.42 5.72
C GLU A 25 -15.45 3.01 5.41
N ASN A 26 -14.12 2.81 5.38
CA ASN A 26 -13.45 1.57 4.96
C ASN A 26 -14.00 1.05 3.61
N GLN A 27 -14.26 1.99 2.70
CA GLN A 27 -14.84 1.70 1.39
C GLN A 27 -13.77 1.69 0.32
N LEU A 28 -13.96 0.81 -0.66
CA LEU A 28 -13.19 0.81 -1.90
C LEU A 28 -14.09 1.25 -3.05
N LEU A 29 -13.60 2.17 -3.86
CA LEU A 29 -14.28 2.65 -5.05
C LEU A 29 -13.52 2.19 -6.30
N ARG A 30 -14.27 1.84 -7.36
CA ARG A 30 -13.73 1.60 -8.69
C ARG A 30 -14.23 2.67 -9.66
N TYR A 31 -13.30 3.30 -10.35
CA TYR A 31 -13.56 4.26 -11.42
C TYR A 31 -13.18 3.60 -12.74
N SER A 32 -14.04 3.68 -13.76
CA SER A 32 -13.72 3.13 -15.09
C SER A 32 -12.56 3.88 -15.75
N ARG A 33 -12.46 5.19 -15.49
CA ARG A 33 -11.34 6.08 -15.85
C ARG A 33 -11.37 7.34 -14.99
N PHE A 34 -10.30 8.12 -15.05
CA PHE A 34 -10.23 9.43 -14.39
C PHE A 34 -11.39 10.35 -14.83
N GLY A 35 -12.01 11.02 -13.85
CA GLY A 35 -13.13 11.94 -14.07
C GLY A 35 -14.52 11.29 -14.15
N GLU A 36 -14.63 9.96 -14.12
CA GLU A 36 -15.91 9.25 -14.02
C GLU A 36 -16.40 9.13 -12.57
N ILE A 37 -17.64 8.66 -12.40
CA ILE A 37 -18.19 8.40 -11.06
C ILE A 37 -17.66 7.07 -10.51
N GLY A 38 -17.16 7.12 -9.28
CA GLY A 38 -16.71 5.93 -8.55
C GLY A 38 -17.88 5.02 -8.17
N ILE A 39 -17.73 3.73 -8.44
CA ILE A 39 -18.70 2.70 -8.07
C ILE A 39 -18.14 1.93 -6.86
N PRO A 40 -18.88 1.83 -5.75
CA PRO A 40 -18.46 1.04 -4.60
C PRO A 40 -18.20 -0.42 -4.97
N ILE A 41 -17.07 -0.94 -4.48
CA ILE A 41 -16.77 -2.36 -4.49
C ILE A 41 -17.33 -2.94 -3.19
N PRO A 42 -18.22 -3.95 -3.24
CA PRO A 42 -18.66 -4.63 -2.03
C PRO A 42 -17.45 -5.21 -1.29
N VAL A 43 -17.27 -4.81 -0.03
CA VAL A 43 -16.23 -5.33 0.87
C VAL A 43 -16.86 -6.23 1.93
N PRO A 44 -16.13 -7.23 2.45
CA PRO A 44 -16.61 -8.10 3.51
C PRO A 44 -16.53 -7.37 4.87
N ALA A 45 -17.18 -7.93 5.89
CA ALA A 45 -17.23 -7.32 7.23
C ALA A 45 -15.83 -7.09 7.81
N GLU A 46 -14.89 -7.98 7.51
CA GLU A 46 -13.50 -7.93 7.94
C GLU A 46 -12.75 -6.68 7.46
N ILE A 47 -13.20 -6.05 6.37
CA ILE A 47 -12.69 -4.77 5.88
C ILE A 47 -13.54 -3.61 6.43
N SER A 48 -14.88 -3.71 6.38
CA SER A 48 -15.74 -2.61 6.84
C SER A 48 -15.58 -2.31 8.34
N ASP A 49 -15.27 -3.34 9.13
CA ASP A 49 -15.15 -3.27 10.59
C ASP A 49 -13.70 -2.96 11.05
N LEU A 50 -12.79 -2.62 10.12
CA LEU A 50 -11.46 -2.17 10.49
C LEU A 50 -11.55 -0.92 11.40
N PRO A 51 -10.72 -0.82 12.45
CA PRO A 51 -10.78 0.31 13.36
C PRO A 51 -10.56 1.65 12.63
N ASN A 52 -11.18 2.71 13.16
CA ASN A 52 -10.88 4.06 12.70
C ASN A 52 -9.37 4.35 12.79
N ASN A 53 -8.81 4.98 11.76
CA ASN A 53 -7.38 5.25 11.60
C ASN A 53 -6.51 3.98 11.58
N GLN A 54 -7.08 2.87 11.10
CA GLN A 54 -6.37 1.61 10.81
C GLN A 54 -7.02 0.93 9.59
N GLY A 55 -7.59 1.73 8.69
CA GLY A 55 -8.27 1.27 7.48
C GLY A 55 -7.30 0.74 6.43
N ILE A 56 -7.79 0.57 5.21
CA ILE A 56 -6.94 0.21 4.07
C ILE A 56 -6.10 1.42 3.66
N GLU A 57 -4.78 1.29 3.77
CA GLU A 57 -3.79 2.32 3.40
C GLU A 57 -3.05 1.99 2.11
N ALA A 58 -3.02 0.72 1.73
CA ALA A 58 -2.33 0.32 0.51
C ALA A 58 -3.20 -0.55 -0.37
N LEU A 59 -3.23 -0.19 -1.66
CA LEU A 59 -3.87 -0.94 -2.72
C LEU A 59 -2.86 -1.26 -3.80
N ALA A 60 -2.87 -2.51 -4.28
CA ALA A 60 -1.99 -2.92 -5.37
C ALA A 60 -2.74 -3.82 -6.34
N PHE A 61 -2.90 -3.39 -7.59
CA PHE A 61 -3.43 -4.23 -8.65
C PHE A 61 -2.32 -5.12 -9.22
N VAL A 62 -2.57 -6.42 -9.31
CA VAL A 62 -1.58 -7.39 -9.80
C VAL A 62 -1.73 -7.60 -11.31
N PRO A 63 -0.69 -7.34 -12.12
CA PRO A 63 -0.73 -7.56 -13.56
C PRO A 63 -1.13 -9.00 -13.93
N ARG A 64 -1.94 -9.15 -14.97
CA ARG A 64 -2.55 -10.43 -15.38
C ARG A 64 -1.56 -11.55 -15.72
N ASN A 65 -0.31 -11.20 -16.03
CA ASN A 65 0.77 -12.13 -16.37
C ASN A 65 1.60 -12.60 -15.15
N MET A 66 1.19 -12.27 -13.93
CA MET A 66 1.88 -12.64 -12.68
C MET A 66 1.07 -13.62 -11.84
N PRO A 67 1.68 -14.28 -10.83
CA PRO A 67 0.92 -14.92 -9.75
C PRO A 67 -0.09 -13.94 -9.15
N LEU A 68 -1.32 -14.39 -8.87
CA LEU A 68 -2.45 -13.53 -8.49
C LEU A 68 -2.89 -12.52 -9.56
N GLY A 69 -2.52 -12.71 -10.82
CA GLY A 69 -2.83 -11.78 -11.91
C GLY A 69 -4.33 -11.45 -12.04
N GLY A 70 -4.61 -10.15 -12.17
CA GLY A 70 -5.97 -9.61 -12.23
C GLY A 70 -6.64 -9.42 -10.86
N SER A 71 -5.94 -9.72 -9.77
CA SER A 71 -6.43 -9.46 -8.42
C SER A 71 -6.10 -8.05 -7.95
N LEU A 72 -6.90 -7.55 -7.00
CA LEU A 72 -6.60 -6.37 -6.20
C LEU A 72 -6.17 -6.83 -4.81
N ILE A 73 -4.99 -6.41 -4.37
CA ILE A 73 -4.52 -6.58 -3.00
C ILE A 73 -4.87 -5.31 -2.22
N ALA A 74 -5.43 -5.47 -1.02
CA ALA A 74 -5.72 -4.39 -0.08
C ALA A 74 -5.07 -4.69 1.27
N ILE A 75 -4.42 -3.70 1.89
CA ILE A 75 -3.61 -3.88 3.10
C ILE A 75 -3.99 -2.80 4.10
N ALA A 76 -4.22 -3.20 5.35
CA ALA A 76 -4.52 -2.25 6.42
C ALA A 76 -3.26 -1.51 6.92
N GLU A 77 -3.40 -0.29 7.44
CA GLU A 77 -2.28 0.47 8.05
C GLU A 77 -1.57 -0.36 9.12
N ARG A 78 -2.35 -0.66 10.17
CA ARG A 78 -1.91 -1.24 11.43
C ARG A 78 -2.98 -2.11 12.08
N ALA A 79 -4.05 -2.45 11.37
CA ALA A 79 -5.05 -3.36 11.90
C ALA A 79 -4.44 -4.75 12.02
N LEU A 80 -4.26 -5.19 13.27
CA LEU A 80 -3.60 -6.45 13.57
C LEU A 80 -4.59 -7.60 13.72
N GLU A 81 -4.17 -8.80 13.36
CA GLU A 81 -4.78 -10.03 13.82
C GLU A 81 -4.21 -10.45 15.19
N PRO A 82 -4.82 -11.41 15.92
CA PRO A 82 -4.43 -11.75 17.29
C PRO A 82 -2.94 -12.11 17.51
N ASN A 83 -2.23 -12.63 16.52
CA ASN A 83 -0.79 -12.92 16.60
C ASN A 83 0.10 -11.70 16.24
N GLY A 84 -0.49 -10.52 16.05
CA GLY A 84 0.22 -9.26 15.84
C GLY A 84 0.64 -8.98 14.40
N ASN A 85 0.19 -9.77 13.42
CA ASN A 85 0.47 -9.52 12.00
C ASN A 85 -0.56 -8.59 11.37
N ILE A 86 -0.18 -7.91 10.29
CA ILE A 86 -1.01 -6.93 9.61
C ILE A 86 -2.06 -7.66 8.77
N ARG A 87 -3.33 -7.23 8.85
CA ARG A 87 -4.42 -7.77 8.04
C ARG A 87 -4.30 -7.30 6.59
N ALA A 88 -4.44 -8.24 5.67
CA ALA A 88 -4.44 -7.97 4.24
C ALA A 88 -5.44 -8.87 3.50
N PHE A 89 -5.83 -8.44 2.31
CA PHE A 89 -6.96 -8.99 1.58
C PHE A 89 -6.65 -9.11 0.09
N ILE A 90 -7.19 -10.14 -0.55
CA ILE A 90 -7.10 -10.37 -1.99
C ILE A 90 -8.51 -10.42 -2.55
N LEU A 91 -8.83 -9.51 -3.47
CA LEU A 91 -10.02 -9.57 -4.30
C LEU A 91 -9.66 -10.19 -5.65
N SER A 92 -10.14 -11.41 -5.89
CA SER A 92 -9.92 -12.12 -7.17
C SER A 92 -11.23 -12.71 -7.68
N GLY A 93 -11.56 -12.43 -8.95
CA GLY A 93 -12.80 -12.92 -9.56
C GLY A 93 -14.07 -12.51 -8.80
N GLY A 94 -14.06 -11.35 -8.13
CA GLY A 94 -15.18 -10.87 -7.31
C GLY A 94 -15.30 -11.51 -5.93
N LYS A 95 -14.33 -12.34 -5.52
CA LYS A 95 -14.28 -12.96 -4.19
C LYS A 95 -13.14 -12.39 -3.36
N TRP A 96 -13.46 -12.03 -2.12
CA TRP A 96 -12.48 -11.64 -1.12
C TRP A 96 -11.93 -12.87 -0.40
N SER A 97 -10.64 -12.80 -0.07
CA SER A 97 -9.96 -13.77 0.79
C SER A 97 -8.93 -13.04 1.65
N ASN A 98 -8.67 -13.56 2.85
CA ASN A 98 -7.76 -12.95 3.80
C ASN A 98 -6.37 -13.56 3.67
N PHE A 99 -5.35 -12.76 3.94
CA PHE A 99 -4.00 -13.22 4.27
C PHE A 99 -3.41 -12.24 5.30
N THR A 100 -2.22 -12.53 5.79
CA THR A 100 -1.57 -11.64 6.77
C THR A 100 -0.17 -11.30 6.30
N ILE A 101 0.31 -10.12 6.65
CA ILE A 101 1.67 -9.70 6.40
C ILE A 101 2.40 -9.68 7.73
N LYS A 102 3.54 -10.36 7.79
CA LYS A 102 4.34 -10.40 9.01
C LYS A 102 4.76 -9.00 9.40
N ARG A 103 4.37 -8.58 10.60
CA ARG A 103 4.77 -7.30 11.18
C ARG A 103 6.18 -7.43 11.74
N ILE A 104 7.07 -6.53 11.36
CA ILE A 104 8.45 -6.49 11.86
C ILE A 104 8.65 -5.17 12.58
N GLY A 105 8.86 -5.23 13.89
CA GLY A 105 8.95 -4.06 14.75
C GLY A 105 7.62 -3.31 14.84
N GLU A 106 7.71 -1.99 14.96
CA GLU A 106 6.58 -1.09 15.20
C GLU A 106 6.13 -0.33 13.94
N PHE A 107 6.54 -0.80 12.77
CA PHE A 107 6.20 -0.15 11.51
C PHE A 107 4.76 -0.47 11.10
N ASP A 108 4.13 0.54 10.49
CA ASP A 108 2.81 0.51 9.90
C ASP A 108 2.92 0.68 8.39
N VAL A 109 2.00 0.12 7.61
CA VAL A 109 2.01 0.21 6.15
C VAL A 109 1.50 1.58 5.71
N SER A 110 2.17 2.23 4.76
CA SER A 110 1.72 3.50 4.17
C SER A 110 1.46 3.46 2.68
N ASP A 111 2.09 2.55 1.93
CA ASP A 111 1.73 2.32 0.52
C ASP A 111 2.27 0.96 0.02
N ALA A 112 1.80 0.52 -1.14
CA ALA A 112 2.32 -0.65 -1.83
C ALA A 112 2.22 -0.57 -3.35
N ALA A 113 3.16 -1.20 -4.05
CA ALA A 113 3.14 -1.32 -5.50
C ALA A 113 3.66 -2.67 -5.98
N ILE A 114 3.21 -3.10 -7.16
CA ILE A 114 3.70 -4.33 -7.79
C ILE A 114 4.93 -4.04 -8.63
N SER A 115 6.02 -4.73 -8.30
CA SER A 115 7.25 -4.71 -9.08
C SER A 115 7.11 -5.58 -10.33
N PRO A 116 7.73 -5.20 -11.47
CA PRO A 116 7.83 -6.06 -12.65
C PRO A 116 8.59 -7.37 -12.38
N SER A 117 9.36 -7.45 -11.29
CA SER A 117 10.01 -8.69 -10.83
C SER A 117 9.08 -9.65 -10.06
N GLY A 118 7.78 -9.35 -9.95
CA GLY A 118 6.80 -10.23 -9.30
C GLY A 118 6.80 -10.13 -7.77
N HIS A 119 7.07 -8.94 -7.24
CA HIS A 119 7.04 -8.67 -5.81
C HIS A 119 5.97 -7.61 -5.49
N LEU A 120 5.25 -7.83 -4.40
CA LEU A 120 4.54 -6.76 -3.71
C LEU A 120 5.58 -5.98 -2.89
N VAL A 121 5.83 -4.73 -3.27
CA VAL A 121 6.75 -3.85 -2.55
C VAL A 121 5.93 -2.99 -1.62
N LEU A 122 6.27 -3.01 -0.34
CA LEU A 122 5.63 -2.21 0.70
C LEU A 122 6.51 -1.03 1.07
N VAL A 123 5.88 0.11 1.31
CA VAL A 123 6.42 1.20 2.14
C VAL A 123 5.80 1.04 3.51
N GLU A 124 6.67 0.96 4.51
CA GLU A 124 6.27 0.92 5.90
C GLU A 124 6.96 2.07 6.62
N ARG A 125 6.26 2.72 7.54
CA ARG A 125 6.75 3.86 8.29
C ARG A 125 6.50 3.68 9.77
N TYR A 126 7.32 4.37 10.55
CA TYR A 126 7.13 4.52 11.98
C TYR A 126 7.45 5.95 12.37
N PHE A 127 6.50 6.61 13.03
CA PHE A 127 6.69 7.95 13.55
C PHE A 127 6.46 7.97 15.06
N ARG A 128 7.44 8.46 15.82
CA ARG A 128 7.19 8.93 17.18
C ARG A 128 7.83 10.28 17.40
N PHE A 129 7.15 11.11 18.20
CA PHE A 129 7.58 12.46 18.53
C PHE A 129 9.05 12.54 19.00
N TYR A 130 9.55 11.55 19.76
CA TYR A 130 10.92 11.55 20.29
C TYR A 130 11.95 10.83 19.40
N SER A 131 11.52 9.93 18.50
CA SER A 131 12.41 9.14 17.64
C SER A 131 12.35 9.53 16.17
N GLY A 132 11.54 10.55 15.84
CA GLY A 132 11.31 11.03 14.48
C GLY A 132 10.70 9.99 13.55
N VAL A 133 11.01 10.10 12.26
CA VAL A 133 10.51 9.26 11.18
C VAL A 133 11.49 8.13 10.90
N HIS A 134 10.94 6.94 10.69
CA HIS A 134 11.63 5.76 10.19
C HIS A 134 10.88 5.26 8.96
N LEU A 135 11.64 4.84 7.95
CA LEU A 135 11.15 4.31 6.69
C LEU A 135 11.71 2.91 6.48
N ARG A 136 10.88 2.01 5.98
CA ARG A 136 11.30 0.72 5.49
C ARG A 136 10.64 0.39 4.16
N ILE A 137 11.41 -0.21 3.26
CA ILE A 137 10.92 -0.80 2.01
C ILE A 137 11.09 -2.31 2.10
N ARG A 138 10.01 -3.06 1.90
CA ARG A 138 10.04 -4.53 1.86
C ARG A 138 9.57 -5.06 0.52
N ALA A 139 10.18 -6.15 0.07
CA ALA A 139 9.77 -6.87 -1.12
C ALA A 139 9.25 -8.27 -0.75
N ILE A 140 7.95 -8.47 -0.92
CA ILE A 140 7.26 -9.73 -0.65
C ILE A 140 7.02 -10.46 -1.97
N PRO A 141 7.54 -11.68 -2.18
CA PRO A 141 7.31 -12.43 -3.41
C PRO A 141 5.82 -12.77 -3.59
N LEU A 142 5.23 -12.39 -4.73
CA LEU A 142 3.80 -12.66 -5.01
C LEU A 142 3.47 -14.15 -5.00
N ALA A 143 4.41 -15.01 -5.38
CA ALA A 143 4.23 -16.45 -5.39
C ALA A 143 3.93 -17.06 -4.01
N GLY A 144 4.33 -16.37 -2.93
CA GLY A 144 4.07 -16.74 -1.55
C GLY A 144 2.72 -16.27 -1.02
N ILE A 145 2.06 -15.32 -1.68
CA ILE A 145 0.80 -14.72 -1.21
C ILE A 145 -0.38 -15.57 -1.68
N LYS A 146 -1.11 -16.14 -0.74
CA LYS A 146 -2.31 -16.96 -0.95
C LYS A 146 -3.31 -16.76 0.20
N PRO A 147 -4.58 -17.14 0.03
CA PRO A 147 -5.52 -17.18 1.15
C PRO A 147 -4.95 -17.91 2.37
N ASP A 148 -5.17 -17.34 3.54
CA ASP A 148 -4.81 -17.88 4.87
C ASP A 148 -3.31 -18.12 5.07
N THR A 149 -2.45 -17.40 4.34
CA THR A 149 -0.99 -17.45 4.51
C THR A 149 -0.45 -16.23 5.23
N LEU A 150 0.68 -16.41 5.92
CA LEU A 150 1.53 -15.34 6.43
C LEU A 150 2.58 -14.99 5.38
N ALA A 151 2.46 -13.81 4.78
CA ALA A 151 3.39 -13.27 3.82
C ALA A 151 4.57 -12.57 4.53
N ASP A 152 5.78 -12.84 4.07
CA ASP A 152 7.01 -12.20 4.53
C ASP A 152 7.94 -11.97 3.33
N GLY A 153 8.92 -11.09 3.49
CA GLY A 153 9.76 -10.63 2.41
C GLY A 153 11.03 -9.93 2.89
N GLU A 154 11.94 -9.72 1.95
CA GLU A 154 13.23 -9.07 2.21
C GLU A 154 13.04 -7.58 2.53
N ILE A 155 13.83 -7.07 3.46
CA ILE A 155 13.97 -5.62 3.70
C ILE A 155 14.99 -5.10 2.69
N LEU A 156 14.54 -4.28 1.74
CA LEU A 156 15.39 -3.67 0.72
C LEU A 156 16.13 -2.44 1.25
N LEU A 157 15.46 -1.68 2.12
CA LEU A 157 15.96 -0.44 2.69
C LEU A 157 15.31 -0.26 4.07
N GLU A 158 16.10 0.15 5.05
CA GLU A 158 15.62 0.71 6.30
C GLU A 158 16.42 2.00 6.57
N ALA A 159 15.73 3.08 6.90
CA ALA A 159 16.31 4.40 7.08
C ALA A 159 15.62 5.13 8.25
N ASP A 160 16.40 5.97 8.93
CA ASP A 160 15.96 6.82 10.04
C ASP A 160 16.24 8.31 9.74
N ASN A 161 16.06 9.18 10.74
CA ASN A 161 16.29 10.63 10.61
C ASN A 161 17.73 11.03 10.23
N GLY A 162 18.69 10.10 10.23
CA GLY A 162 20.03 10.36 9.71
C GLY A 162 20.08 10.48 8.17
N PHE A 163 19.00 10.08 7.49
CA PHE A 163 18.85 10.14 6.05
C PHE A 163 17.85 11.22 5.62
N GLU A 164 17.90 11.56 4.33
CA GLU A 164 16.94 12.50 3.71
C GLU A 164 15.58 11.85 3.46
N ILE A 165 14.94 11.39 4.54
CA ILE A 165 13.58 10.84 4.54
C ILE A 165 12.61 11.77 5.29
N ASP A 166 11.33 11.50 5.13
CA ASP A 166 10.21 12.16 5.80
C ASP A 166 9.01 11.19 5.80
N ASN A 167 7.80 11.66 6.07
CA ASN A 167 6.57 10.86 6.09
C ASN A 167 6.19 10.32 4.69
N MET A 168 6.93 9.30 4.21
CA MET A 168 6.73 8.69 2.90
C MET A 168 5.38 7.96 2.85
N GLU A 169 4.50 8.42 1.97
CA GLU A 169 3.11 7.95 1.85
C GLU A 169 2.74 7.52 0.44
N ALA A 170 3.65 7.65 -0.54
CA ALA A 170 3.41 7.11 -1.86
C ALA A 170 4.64 6.43 -2.46
N LEU A 171 4.37 5.37 -3.22
CA LEU A 171 5.32 4.54 -3.95
C LEU A 171 4.84 4.33 -5.38
N ALA A 172 5.68 4.71 -6.34
CA ALA A 172 5.54 4.31 -7.72
C ALA A 172 6.73 3.45 -8.15
N ILE A 173 6.45 2.34 -8.82
CA ILE A 173 7.47 1.47 -9.41
C ILE A 173 7.40 1.58 -10.93
N THR A 174 8.53 1.96 -11.53
CA THR A 174 8.66 2.08 -12.98
C THR A 174 9.89 1.33 -13.47
N THR A 175 9.93 1.05 -14.76
CA THR A 175 11.15 0.56 -15.43
C THR A 175 11.68 1.68 -16.31
N ASN A 176 12.97 2.00 -16.19
CA ASN A 176 13.57 3.02 -17.04
C ASN A 176 13.95 2.46 -18.43
N ALA A 177 14.44 3.34 -19.33
CA ALA A 177 14.84 2.95 -20.68
C ALA A 177 15.98 1.90 -20.75
N ALA A 178 16.73 1.74 -19.65
CA ALA A 178 17.79 0.74 -19.52
C ALA A 178 17.31 -0.57 -18.87
N GLY A 179 16.00 -0.74 -18.66
CA GLY A 179 15.42 -1.94 -18.05
C GLY A 179 15.57 -2.02 -16.52
N ARG A 180 16.04 -0.95 -15.85
CA ARG A 180 16.21 -0.94 -14.39
C ARG A 180 14.90 -0.62 -13.69
N ILE A 181 14.62 -1.33 -12.60
CA ILE A 181 13.52 -1.01 -11.70
C ILE A 181 13.88 0.25 -10.91
N VAL A 182 12.96 1.22 -10.92
CA VAL A 182 13.06 2.47 -10.18
C VAL A 182 11.91 2.57 -9.21
N LEU A 183 12.23 2.63 -7.92
CA LEU A 183 11.30 2.97 -6.86
C LEU A 183 11.28 4.49 -6.72
N THR A 184 10.10 5.10 -6.81
CA THR A 184 9.90 6.54 -6.59
C THR A 184 9.02 6.70 -5.35
N LEU A 185 9.56 7.36 -4.34
CA LEU A 185 8.84 7.68 -3.11
C LEU A 185 8.48 9.17 -3.09
N LEU A 186 7.33 9.48 -2.51
CA LEU A 186 6.90 10.84 -2.22
C LEU A 186 6.47 10.91 -0.75
N SER A 187 6.96 11.93 -0.04
CA SER A 187 6.46 12.25 1.29
C SER A 187 5.26 13.17 1.24
N ASP A 188 4.31 12.92 2.14
CA ASP A 188 3.31 13.91 2.49
C ASP A 188 3.88 14.89 3.52
N ASN A 189 3.32 16.09 3.54
CA ASN A 189 3.66 17.13 4.50
C ASN A 189 2.61 17.30 5.62
N ASN A 190 1.53 16.49 5.63
CA ASN A 190 0.38 16.48 6.56
C ASN A 190 0.00 17.85 7.12
N PHE A 191 0.12 18.91 6.30
CA PHE A 191 -0.08 20.32 6.70
C PHE A 191 0.77 20.80 7.89
N ASN A 192 1.87 20.11 8.24
CA ASN A 192 2.78 20.47 9.32
C ASN A 192 4.02 21.22 8.80
N PHE A 193 4.37 22.34 9.43
CA PHE A 193 5.53 23.16 9.06
C PHE A 193 6.89 22.45 9.22
N LEU A 194 6.94 21.32 9.93
CA LEU A 194 8.17 20.55 10.15
C LEU A 194 8.42 19.44 9.11
N GLN A 195 7.40 19.03 8.35
CA GLN A 195 7.51 17.98 7.33
C GLN A 195 7.81 18.58 5.96
N ARG A 196 8.68 17.90 5.22
CA ARG A 196 9.17 18.33 3.91
C ARG A 196 8.49 17.52 2.82
N THR A 197 8.10 18.17 1.72
CA THR A 197 7.73 17.47 0.48
C THR A 197 9.00 17.06 -0.25
N ILE A 198 9.32 15.77 -0.22
CA ILE A 198 10.53 15.17 -0.79
C ILE A 198 10.11 14.10 -1.78
N LEU A 199 10.78 14.08 -2.93
CA LEU A 199 10.69 13.01 -3.91
C LEU A 199 12.04 12.28 -3.95
N LEU A 200 12.03 11.00 -3.62
CA LEU A 200 13.23 10.14 -3.65
C LEU A 200 13.12 9.10 -4.74
N ARG A 201 14.24 8.77 -5.39
CA ARG A 201 14.29 7.71 -6.41
C ARG A 201 15.48 6.80 -6.19
N PHE A 202 15.20 5.49 -6.11
CA PHE A 202 16.19 4.46 -5.90
C PHE A 202 16.16 3.45 -7.05
N TYR A 203 17.33 2.96 -7.44
CA TYR A 203 17.41 1.75 -8.26
C TYR A 203 17.32 0.55 -7.34
N TRP A 204 16.46 -0.41 -7.68
CA TRP A 204 16.52 -1.73 -7.06
C TRP A 204 17.51 -2.58 -7.87
N PRO A 205 18.70 -2.89 -7.33
CA PRO A 205 19.63 -3.79 -7.99
C PRO A 205 19.01 -5.19 -8.06
N GLN A 206 18.98 -5.76 -9.27
CA GLN A 206 18.61 -7.15 -9.52
C GLN A 206 19.85 -8.04 -9.55
#